data_AF-A0A4Z2BSM0-F1
#
_entry.id   AF-A0A4Z2BSM0-F1
#
_cell.length_a   1.000
_cell.length_b   1.000
_cell.length_c   1.000
_cell.angle_alpha   90.00
_cell.angle_beta   90.00
_cell.angle_gamma   90.00
#
_symmetry.space_group_name_H-M   'P 1'
#
loop_
_entity.id
_entity.type
_entity.pdbx_description
1 polymer ?
#
loop_
_entity_poly.entity_id
_entity_poly.type
_entity_poly.pdbx_seq_one_letter_code
_entity_poly.pdbx_strand_id
1 'polypeptide(L)'
;MTEQGKKLLLIAVDILCVFVAALPSAILTLRFSPYQRGIYCDDQSIDYPYRRDTISYGTMAAVTITCSIVIVRHVSDFFKQRPPRCTLADPEENEHLERKPNPQPPDAQHGNHYSYRGAV
;
A
#
# COMPACT_ATOMS: atom_id res chain seq x y z
N MET A 1 -9.81 10.39 -16.11
CA MET A 1 -9.28 9.01 -16.27
C MET A 1 -10.24 8.05 -15.56
N THR A 2 -10.82 7.09 -16.27
CA THR A 2 -11.81 6.16 -15.72
C THR A 2 -11.19 5.29 -14.62
N GLU A 3 -11.97 4.94 -13.60
CA GLU A 3 -11.52 4.07 -12.48
C GLU A 3 -10.98 2.70 -12.97
N GLN A 4 -11.42 2.23 -14.14
CA GLN A 4 -10.87 1.05 -14.82
C GLN A 4 -9.43 1.25 -15.29
N GLY A 5 -9.06 2.43 -15.81
CA GLY A 5 -7.70 2.69 -16.30
C GLY A 5 -6.66 2.68 -15.19
N LYS A 6 -7.03 3.13 -13.98
CA LYS A 6 -6.16 3.07 -12.80
C LYS A 6 -5.89 1.62 -12.40
N LYS A 7 -6.93 0.79 -12.27
CA LYS A 7 -6.80 -0.63 -11.94
C LYS A 7 -5.90 -1.38 -12.93
N LEU A 8 -6.08 -1.12 -14.23
CA LEU A 8 -5.24 -1.71 -15.28
C LEU A 8 -3.77 -1.28 -15.15
N LEU A 9 -3.52 -0.02 -14.80
CA LEU A 9 -2.16 0.49 -14.59
C LEU A 9 -1.48 -0.20 -13.39
N LEU A 10 -2.21 -0.44 -12.29
CA LEU A 10 -1.66 -1.15 -11.13
C LEU A 10 -1.29 -2.59 -11.46
N ILE A 11 -2.16 -3.28 -12.18
CA ILE A 11 -1.92 -4.65 -12.66
C ILE A 11 -0.69 -4.68 -13.56
N ALA A 12 -0.56 -3.71 -14.47
CA ALA A 12 0.60 -3.61 -15.36
C ALA A 12 1.92 -3.37 -14.60
N VAL A 13 1.91 -2.49 -13.59
CA VAL A 13 3.09 -2.20 -12.75
C VAL A 13 3.49 -3.42 -11.90
N ASP A 14 2.51 -4.14 -11.35
CA ASP A 14 2.76 -5.37 -10.57
C ASP A 14 3.39 -6.46 -11.44
N ILE A 15 2.80 -6.72 -12.62
CA ILE A 15 3.35 -7.66 -13.61
C ILE A 15 4.78 -7.26 -13.98
N LEU A 16 5.02 -5.98 -14.30
CA LEU A 16 6.35 -5.49 -14.63
C LEU A 16 7.35 -5.68 -13.47
N CYS A 17 6.93 -5.41 -12.23
CA CYS A 17 7.76 -5.61 -11.04
C CYS A 17 8.16 -7.08 -10.87
N VAL A 18 7.20 -8.01 -11.02
CA VAL A 18 7.47 -9.45 -10.95
C VAL A 18 8.46 -9.88 -12.03
N PHE A 19 8.32 -9.40 -13.26
CA PHE A 19 9.29 -9.67 -14.33
C PHE A 19 10.70 -9.18 -13.96
N VAL A 20 10.84 -7.92 -13.53
CA VAL A 20 12.13 -7.34 -13.16
C VAL A 20 12.78 -8.11 -12.00
N ALA A 21 12.00 -8.53 -11.00
CA ALA A 21 12.49 -9.34 -9.88
C ALA A 21 12.90 -10.77 -10.29
N ALA A 22 12.19 -11.37 -11.25
CA ALA A 22 12.48 -12.72 -11.73
C ALA A 22 13.68 -12.78 -12.69
N LEU A 23 13.97 -11.70 -13.42
CA LEU A 23 15.01 -11.66 -14.45
C LEU A 23 16.40 -12.09 -13.96
N PRO A 24 16.94 -11.59 -12.83
CA PRO A 24 18.25 -12.02 -12.34
C PRO A 24 18.32 -13.53 -12.07
N SER A 25 17.27 -14.09 -11.48
CA SER A 25 17.16 -15.54 -11.19
C SER A 25 17.08 -16.36 -12.48
N ALA A 26 16.26 -15.93 -13.44
CA ALA A 26 16.14 -16.57 -14.73
C ALA A 26 17.46 -16.52 -15.52
N ILE A 27 18.15 -15.38 -15.52
CA ILE A 27 19.45 -15.22 -16.17
C ILE A 27 20.49 -16.15 -15.53
N LEU A 28 20.57 -16.20 -14.20
CA LEU A 28 21.47 -17.13 -13.50
C LEU A 28 21.16 -18.57 -13.90
N THR A 29 19.88 -18.96 -13.89
CA THR A 29 19.46 -20.32 -14.23
C THR A 29 19.80 -20.69 -15.69
N LEU A 30 19.69 -19.74 -16.63
CA LEU A 30 20.00 -19.96 -18.05
C LEU A 30 21.51 -19.93 -18.35
N ARG A 31 22.29 -19.14 -17.60
CA ARG A 31 23.73 -18.97 -17.84
C ARG A 31 24.57 -20.01 -17.13
N PHE A 32 24.11 -20.52 -15.99
CA PHE A 32 24.81 -21.53 -15.23
C PHE A 32 24.22 -22.91 -15.54
N SER A 33 24.98 -23.75 -16.23
CA SER A 33 24.69 -25.17 -16.25
C SER A 33 24.92 -25.72 -14.83
N PRO A 34 23.89 -26.28 -14.17
CA PRO A 34 24.07 -26.82 -12.83
C PRO A 34 25.16 -27.89 -12.86
N TYR A 35 26.04 -27.89 -11.85
CA TYR A 35 27.08 -28.90 -11.73
C TYR A 35 26.45 -30.28 -11.64
N GLN A 36 26.58 -31.06 -12.71
CA GLN A 36 26.09 -32.44 -12.78
C GLN A 36 27.19 -33.35 -12.22
N ARG A 37 27.09 -33.72 -10.95
CA ARG A 37 27.92 -34.78 -10.37
C ARG A 37 27.15 -36.09 -10.44
N GLY A 38 27.74 -37.10 -11.09
CA GLY A 38 27.21 -38.46 -11.03
C GLY A 38 27.26 -38.99 -9.60
N ILE A 39 26.16 -39.59 -9.14
CA ILE A 39 26.09 -40.39 -7.92
C ILE A 39 26.26 -41.85 -8.36
N TYR A 40 27.30 -42.52 -7.88
CA TYR A 40 27.47 -43.96 -8.11
C TYR A 40 26.67 -44.73 -7.07
N CYS A 41 25.73 -45.57 -7.51
CA CYS A 41 24.85 -46.31 -6.60
C CYS A 41 25.60 -47.33 -5.73
N ASP A 42 26.76 -47.81 -6.17
CA ASP A 42 27.62 -48.73 -5.41
C ASP A 42 28.64 -48.00 -4.49
N ASP A 43 28.59 -46.67 -4.43
CA ASP A 43 29.51 -45.88 -3.62
C ASP A 43 29.12 -45.92 -2.13
N GLN A 44 29.82 -46.74 -1.37
CA GLN A 44 29.66 -46.85 0.09
C GLN A 44 30.08 -45.57 0.83
N SER A 45 30.80 -44.64 0.19
CA SER A 45 31.27 -43.40 0.84
C SER A 45 30.18 -42.34 1.00
N ILE A 46 29.04 -42.51 0.32
CA ILE A 46 27.89 -41.59 0.38
C ILE A 46 26.67 -42.19 1.11
N ASP A 47 26.81 -43.35 1.74
CA ASP A 47 25.75 -43.99 2.53
C ASP A 47 25.58 -43.26 3.87
N TYR A 48 24.82 -42.16 3.85
CA TYR A 48 24.45 -41.41 5.04
C TYR A 48 22.97 -41.67 5.38
N PRO A 49 22.64 -41.85 6.68
CA PRO A 49 21.25 -42.04 7.08
C PRO A 49 20.42 -40.82 6.70
N TYR A 50 19.21 -41.08 6.18
CA TYR A 50 18.28 -40.03 5.78
C TYR A 50 17.97 -39.09 6.97
N ARG A 51 18.37 -37.82 6.83
CA ARG A 51 17.90 -36.74 7.70
C ARG A 51 16.70 -36.07 7.06
N ARG A 52 15.68 -35.81 7.87
CA ARG A 52 14.59 -34.93 7.44
C ARG A 52 15.10 -33.50 7.33
N ASP A 53 14.52 -32.78 6.38
CA ASP A 53 14.76 -31.35 6.21
C ASP A 53 14.50 -30.58 7.51
N THR A 54 15.34 -29.59 7.80
CA THR A 54 15.16 -28.72 8.97
C THR A 54 13.94 -27.81 8.83
N ILE A 55 13.53 -27.51 7.61
CA ILE A 55 12.38 -26.66 7.30
C ILE A 55 11.26 -27.54 6.74
N SER A 56 10.12 -27.56 7.42
CA SER A 56 8.97 -28.33 6.97
C SER A 56 8.30 -27.68 5.76
N TYR A 57 7.70 -28.49 4.90
CA TYR A 57 6.83 -28.02 3.81
C TYR A 57 5.71 -27.10 4.31
N GLY A 58 5.17 -27.37 5.51
CA GLY A 58 4.16 -26.53 6.15
C GLY A 58 4.69 -25.13 6.49
N THR A 59 5.94 -25.04 6.98
CA THR A 59 6.59 -23.75 7.28
C THR A 59 6.81 -22.94 6.01
N MET A 60 7.30 -23.58 4.94
CA MET A 60 7.48 -22.93 3.62
C MET A 60 6.15 -22.41 3.06
N ALA A 61 5.10 -23.24 3.11
CA ALA A 61 3.77 -22.84 2.68
C ALA A 61 3.21 -21.68 3.53
N ALA A 62 3.38 -21.72 4.85
CA ALA A 62 2.91 -20.66 5.73
C ALA A 62 3.57 -19.31 5.40
N VAL A 63 4.90 -19.29 5.32
CA VAL A 63 5.67 -18.06 5.02
C VAL A 63 5.28 -17.50 3.64
N THR A 64 5.21 -18.34 2.62
CA THR A 64 4.87 -17.91 1.25
C THR A 64 3.44 -17.36 1.16
N ILE A 65 2.46 -18.02 1.78
CA ILE A 65 1.06 -17.56 1.79
C ILE A 65 0.94 -16.24 2.56
N THR A 66 1.52 -16.13 3.75
CA THR A 66 1.47 -14.90 4.55
C THR A 66 2.13 -13.74 3.80
N CYS A 67 3.31 -13.95 3.21
CA CYS A 67 4.01 -12.93 2.43
C CYS A 67 3.16 -12.48 1.22
N SER A 68 2.53 -13.41 0.51
CA SER A 68 1.66 -13.10 -0.62
C SER A 68 0.47 -12.22 -0.22
N ILE A 69 -0.18 -12.54 0.91
CA ILE A 69 -1.29 -11.72 1.42
C ILE A 69 -0.80 -10.32 1.78
N VAL A 70 0.32 -10.22 2.49
CA VAL A 70 0.94 -8.95 2.89
C VAL A 70 1.26 -8.11 1.64
N ILE A 71 1.91 -8.68 0.63
CA ILE A 71 2.22 -7.99 -0.64
C ILE A 71 0.93 -7.48 -1.29
N VAL A 72 -0.07 -8.33 -1.48
CA VAL A 72 -1.35 -7.93 -2.11
C VAL A 72 -2.01 -6.79 -1.34
N ARG A 73 -2.02 -6.84 0.00
CA ARG A 73 -2.59 -5.79 0.86
C ARG A 73 -1.80 -4.50 0.76
N HIS A 74 -0.49 -4.54 0.97
CA HIS A 74 0.36 -3.36 0.91
C HIS A 74 0.35 -2.71 -0.48
N VAL A 75 0.37 -3.49 -1.55
CA VAL A 75 0.29 -2.98 -2.92
C VAL A 75 -1.08 -2.34 -3.16
N SER A 76 -2.17 -3.02 -2.78
CA SER A 76 -3.53 -2.48 -2.90
C SER A 76 -3.73 -1.19 -2.10
N ASP A 77 -3.21 -1.14 -0.87
CA ASP A 77 -3.34 0.02 0.02
C ASP A 77 -2.43 1.17 -0.41
N PHE A 78 -1.19 0.90 -0.82
CA PHE A 78 -0.26 1.89 -1.38
C PHE A 78 -0.83 2.57 -2.62
N PHE A 79 -1.51 1.81 -3.47
CA PHE A 79 -2.17 2.37 -4.64
C PHE A 79 -3.51 3.02 -4.34
N LYS A 80 -4.23 2.57 -3.30
CA LYS A 80 -5.45 3.23 -2.83
C LYS A 80 -5.18 4.58 -2.14
N GLN A 81 -3.97 4.79 -1.62
CA GLN A 81 -3.52 6.07 -1.06
C GLN A 81 -3.16 7.15 -2.10
N ARG A 82 -3.47 6.97 -3.39
CA ARG A 82 -3.39 8.06 -4.39
C ARG A 82 -4.74 8.26 -5.10
N PRO A 83 -5.53 9.23 -4.63
CA PRO A 83 -5.62 10.47 -5.36
C PRO A 83 -4.77 11.53 -4.64
N PRO A 84 -4.11 12.43 -5.38
CA PRO A 84 -3.62 13.65 -4.75
C PRO A 84 -4.83 14.34 -4.11
N ARG A 85 -4.76 14.63 -2.80
CA ARG A 85 -5.52 15.76 -2.27
C ARG A 85 -4.88 17.03 -2.84
N CYS A 86 -5.18 17.31 -4.09
CA CYS A 86 -5.06 18.64 -4.66
C CYS A 86 -6.46 19.05 -5.12
N THR A 87 -7.33 19.38 -4.16
CA THR A 87 -8.22 20.50 -4.35
C THR A 87 -7.53 21.70 -3.72
N LEU A 88 -6.65 22.34 -4.50
CA LEU A 88 -6.47 23.78 -4.38
C LEU A 88 -6.84 24.39 -5.73
N ALA A 89 -8.12 24.69 -5.84
CA ALA A 89 -8.68 25.88 -6.48
C ALA A 89 -10.21 25.72 -6.47
N ASP A 90 -10.85 25.90 -5.31
CA ASP A 90 -12.01 26.78 -5.34
C ASP A 90 -11.42 28.19 -5.28
N PRO A 91 -11.66 29.05 -6.28
CA PRO A 91 -11.10 30.39 -6.31
C PRO A 91 -11.94 31.31 -5.41
N GLU A 92 -11.90 31.18 -4.08
CA GLU A 92 -12.62 32.14 -3.22
C GLU A 92 -12.22 32.22 -1.74
N GLU A 93 -10.97 31.97 -1.36
CA GLU A 93 -10.55 32.27 0.03
C GLU A 93 -9.10 32.76 0.11
N ASN A 94 -8.82 33.86 -0.60
CA ASN A 94 -7.69 34.72 -0.27
C ASN A 94 -7.95 36.17 -0.71
N GLU A 95 -9.13 36.68 -0.35
CA GLU A 95 -9.41 38.11 -0.29
C GLU A 95 -10.39 38.25 0.89
N HIS A 96 -9.94 38.37 2.14
CA HIS A 96 -9.87 39.68 2.76
C HIS A 96 -9.64 39.48 4.28
N LEU A 97 -8.44 39.04 4.66
CA LEU A 97 -7.94 39.20 6.03
C LEU A 97 -6.81 40.24 6.08
N GLU A 98 -7.04 41.42 5.50
CA GLU A 98 -6.24 42.62 5.76
C GLU A 98 -7.06 43.90 5.54
N ARG A 99 -7.94 44.24 6.50
CA ARG A 99 -8.18 45.64 6.88
C ARG A 99 -8.79 45.76 8.27
N LYS A 100 -7.96 46.17 9.23
CA LYS A 100 -8.36 46.74 10.53
C LYS A 100 -8.65 48.26 10.34
N PRO A 101 -9.11 49.01 11.36
CA PRO A 101 -10.50 49.22 11.81
C PRO A 101 -10.98 50.69 11.67
N ASN A 102 -12.29 50.97 11.73
CA ASN A 102 -12.83 52.12 12.50
C ASN A 102 -14.38 52.11 12.61
N PRO A 103 -14.96 52.76 13.65
CA PRO A 103 -16.30 52.51 14.19
C PRO A 103 -17.36 53.55 13.76
N GLN A 104 -18.65 53.22 13.92
CA GLN A 104 -19.78 54.14 14.22
C GLN A 104 -21.10 53.34 14.42
N PRO A 105 -22.15 53.90 15.09
CA PRO A 105 -22.67 53.31 16.32
C PRO A 105 -24.18 52.93 16.17
N PRO A 106 -25.03 52.86 17.22
CA PRO A 106 -25.96 51.74 17.40
C PRO A 106 -27.41 52.13 17.13
N ASP A 107 -28.07 51.53 16.14
CA ASP A 107 -29.52 51.69 16.01
C ASP A 107 -30.27 50.39 16.32
N ALA A 108 -30.99 50.50 17.42
CA ALA A 108 -31.82 49.51 18.06
C ALA A 108 -33.04 49.17 17.20
N GLN A 109 -33.28 47.87 17.00
CA GLN A 109 -34.61 47.25 17.15
C GLN A 109 -34.51 45.76 16.83
N HIS A 110 -34.21 44.97 17.86
CA HIS A 110 -34.66 43.59 17.91
C HIS A 110 -35.27 43.33 19.28
N GLY A 111 -36.46 43.88 19.46
CA GLY A 111 -37.37 43.35 20.47
C GLY A 111 -37.77 41.96 20.03
N ASN A 112 -37.58 40.97 20.90
CA ASN A 112 -38.55 39.92 21.14
C ASN A 112 -38.29 39.29 22.50
N HIS A 113 -39.29 39.46 23.34
CA HIS A 113 -39.40 39.17 24.75
C HIS A 113 -39.67 37.66 24.91
N TYR A 114 -38.83 36.91 25.62
CA TYR A 114 -39.25 35.63 26.19
C TYR A 114 -38.93 35.59 27.68
N SER A 115 -40.02 35.66 28.44
CA SER A 115 -40.08 35.62 29.89
C SER A 115 -40.01 34.17 30.35
N TYR A 116 -39.03 33.82 31.19
CA TYR A 116 -39.02 32.58 31.96
C TYR A 116 -39.36 32.93 33.41
N ARG A 117 -40.61 32.66 33.81
CA ARG A 117 -41.11 32.89 35.18
C ARG A 117 -40.79 31.66 36.03
N GLY A 118 -39.62 31.65 36.68
CA GLY A 118 -39.28 30.73 37.77
C GLY A 118 -39.59 31.37 39.12
N ALA A 119 -40.19 30.61 40.03
CA ALA A 119 -40.75 31.04 41.30
C ALA A 119 -39.69 31.47 42.35
N VAL A 120 -40.00 32.51 43.12
CA VAL A 120 -39.85 32.60 44.59
C VAL A 120 -40.99 33.46 45.13
#